data_AF-A0A9D4LSE5-F1
#
_entry.id   AF-A0A9D4LSE5-F1
#
_cell.length_a   1.000
_cell.length_b   1.000
_cell.length_c   1.000
_cell.angle_alpha   90.00
_cell.angle_beta   90.00
_cell.angle_gamma   90.00
#
_symmetry.space_group_name_H-M   'P 1'
#
loop_
_entity.id
_entity.type
_entity.pdbx_description
1 polymer ?
#
loop_
_entity_poly.entity_id
_entity_poly.type
_entity_poly.pdbx_seq_one_letter_code
_entity_poly.pdbx_strand_id
1 'polypeptide(L)'
;MPPSFFHSRVAVCIRAWPITKEEDEYRLYNGLAIFAIRLTYTLTIWYNDYIIYARIACCSTKHTSDIDFHLCQEVRHKLWQSLQDCVGHSVEKPRTATAFDMHIQCPSMKIYEHNKGMLRVAQFNYESELDCKVCKRHSVERADALKYWFKNELDSADKCDSDDLNKQAEDKHL
;
A
#
# COMPACT_ATOMS: atom_id res chain seq x y z
N MET A 1 19.52 -8.94 -7.52
CA MET A 1 19.26 -9.96 -6.47
C MET A 1 18.28 -10.98 -7.03
N PRO A 2 18.53 -12.30 -6.94
CA PRO A 2 17.57 -13.32 -7.39
C PRO A 2 16.24 -13.24 -6.61
N PRO A 3 15.08 -13.51 -7.24
CA PRO A 3 13.76 -13.46 -6.59
C PRO A 3 13.67 -14.29 -5.30
N SER A 4 14.15 -15.53 -5.33
CA SER A 4 14.12 -16.43 -4.17
C SER A 4 14.86 -15.86 -2.96
N PHE A 5 16.05 -15.29 -3.17
CA PHE A 5 16.85 -14.68 -2.11
C PHE A 5 16.19 -13.39 -1.57
N PHE A 6 15.60 -12.59 -2.46
CA PHE A 6 14.84 -11.41 -2.06
C PHE A 6 13.63 -11.79 -1.19
N HIS A 7 12.83 -12.78 -1.61
CA HIS A 7 11.66 -13.26 -0.87
C HIS A 7 12.04 -13.79 0.51
N SER A 8 13.12 -14.58 0.61
CA SER A 8 13.61 -15.07 1.90
C SER A 8 14.01 -13.93 2.85
N ARG A 9 14.67 -12.88 2.36
CA ARG A 9 15.03 -11.72 3.18
C ARG A 9 13.81 -10.95 3.67
N VAL A 10 12.86 -10.67 2.78
CA VAL A 10 11.64 -9.95 3.15
C VAL A 10 10.83 -10.73 4.19
N ALA A 11 10.74 -12.06 4.04
CA ALA A 11 10.06 -12.92 5.01
C ALA A 11 10.72 -12.86 6.42
N VAL A 12 12.06 -12.81 6.49
CA VAL A 12 12.78 -12.66 7.76
C VAL A 12 12.48 -11.31 8.42
N CYS A 13 12.49 -10.22 7.65
CA CYS A 13 12.19 -8.87 8.17
C CYS A 13 10.76 -8.79 8.72
N ILE A 14 9.77 -9.37 8.02
CA ILE A 14 8.36 -9.31 8.43
C ILE A 14 8.10 -10.18 9.68
N ARG A 15 8.76 -11.34 9.80
CA ARG A 15 8.65 -12.20 10.99
C ARG A 15 9.03 -11.49 12.30
N ALA A 16 9.84 -10.43 12.24
CA ALA A 16 10.26 -9.68 13.43
C ALA A 16 9.17 -8.75 13.98
N TRP A 17 8.03 -8.59 13.30
CA TRP A 17 7.01 -7.60 13.65
C TRP A 17 6.26 -7.91 14.95
N PRO A 18 5.91 -6.89 15.76
CA PRO A 18 5.13 -7.09 16.99
C PRO A 18 3.75 -7.71 16.75
N ILE A 19 3.12 -7.38 15.61
CA ILE A 19 1.79 -7.86 15.23
C ILE A 19 1.78 -9.38 15.01
N THR A 20 2.93 -9.98 14.68
CA THR A 20 3.09 -11.43 14.48
C THR A 20 3.52 -12.16 15.74
N LYS A 21 3.68 -11.44 16.86
CA LYS A 21 4.12 -11.99 18.15
C LYS A 21 2.98 -12.21 19.14
N GLU A 22 1.80 -11.63 18.90
CA GLU A 22 0.76 -11.59 19.93
C GLU A 22 -0.02 -12.89 20.10
N GLU A 23 -0.30 -13.69 19.06
CA GLU A 23 -0.89 -15.03 19.20
C GLU A 23 -0.44 -15.96 18.06
N ASP A 24 -0.09 -17.20 18.39
CA ASP A 24 0.80 -18.15 17.69
C ASP A 24 0.43 -18.67 16.27
N GLU A 25 -0.44 -18.03 15.49
CA GLU A 25 -0.79 -18.53 14.14
C GLU A 25 -0.34 -17.59 13.02
N TYR A 26 0.94 -17.68 12.64
CA TYR A 26 1.37 -17.29 11.30
C TYR A 26 1.73 -18.52 10.48
N ARG A 27 1.32 -18.52 9.22
CA ARG A 27 1.60 -19.59 8.28
C ARG A 27 2.39 -19.01 7.12
N LEU A 28 3.69 -19.28 7.09
CA LEU A 28 4.57 -18.94 5.97
C LEU A 28 4.75 -20.18 5.11
N TYR A 29 4.17 -20.18 3.91
CA TYR A 29 4.31 -21.25 2.93
C TYR A 29 4.84 -20.66 1.63
N ASN A 30 6.03 -21.06 1.18
CA ASN A 30 6.58 -20.83 -0.17
C ASN A 30 6.04 -19.58 -0.91
N GLY A 31 6.36 -18.39 -0.40
CA GLY A 31 5.97 -17.15 -1.06
C GLY A 31 4.55 -16.65 -0.74
N LEU A 32 3.88 -17.20 0.28
CA LEU A 32 2.63 -16.72 0.87
C LEU A 32 2.79 -16.67 2.40
N ALA A 33 2.45 -15.54 2.99
CA ALA A 33 2.46 -15.31 4.42
C ALA A 33 1.11 -14.76 4.85
N ILE A 34 0.50 -15.42 5.83
CA ILE A 34 -0.76 -14.99 6.43
C ILE A 34 -0.50 -14.63 7.88
N PHE A 35 -0.86 -13.41 8.25
CA PHE A 35 -0.72 -12.87 9.60
C PHE A 35 -2.09 -12.50 10.13
N ALA A 36 -2.45 -13.06 11.28
CA ALA A 36 -3.55 -12.50 12.07
C ALA A 36 -3.14 -11.11 12.55
N ILE A 37 -4.00 -10.12 12.32
CA ILE A 37 -3.82 -8.75 12.78
C ILE A 37 -5.03 -8.40 13.62
N ARG A 38 -4.85 -8.41 14.95
CA ARG A 38 -5.98 -8.38 15.89
C ARG A 38 -6.92 -9.58 15.64
N LEU A 39 -8.00 -9.69 16.42
CA LEU A 39 -8.97 -10.79 16.27
C LEU A 39 -9.79 -10.74 14.97
N THR A 40 -9.79 -9.60 14.27
CA THR A 40 -10.74 -9.32 13.18
C THR A 40 -10.10 -9.09 11.82
N TYR A 41 -8.78 -8.98 11.71
CA TYR A 41 -8.11 -8.74 10.42
C TYR A 41 -7.05 -9.78 10.11
N THR A 42 -6.78 -9.93 8.82
CA THR A 42 -5.76 -10.82 8.30
C THR A 42 -4.97 -10.09 7.23
N LEU A 43 -3.65 -10.03 7.39
CA LEU A 43 -2.73 -9.57 6.35
C LEU A 43 -2.21 -10.78 5.59
N THR A 44 -2.46 -10.78 4.28
CA THR A 44 -1.90 -11.74 3.35
C THR A 44 -0.82 -11.05 2.53
N ILE A 45 0.38 -11.60 2.54
CA ILE A 45 1.50 -11.15 1.71
C ILE A 45 1.90 -12.30 0.81
N TRP A 46 2.05 -12.05 -0.48
CA TRP A 46 2.59 -13.05 -1.38
C TRP A 46 3.53 -12.44 -2.40
N TYR A 47 4.35 -13.30 -2.98
CA TYR A 47 5.45 -12.90 -3.83
C TYR A 47 5.33 -13.58 -5.20
N ASN A 48 5.53 -12.79 -6.26
CA ASN A 48 5.65 -13.30 -7.62
C ASN A 48 6.76 -12.54 -8.34
N ASP A 49 7.83 -13.24 -8.73
CA ASP A 49 9.03 -12.65 -9.33
C ASP A 49 9.60 -11.47 -8.54
N TYR A 50 9.40 -10.24 -9.02
CA TYR A 50 9.88 -9.00 -8.37
C TYR A 50 8.74 -8.18 -7.76
N ILE A 51 7.57 -8.80 -7.60
CA ILE A 51 6.34 -8.14 -7.18
C ILE A 51 5.92 -8.71 -5.84
N ILE A 52 5.70 -7.80 -4.91
CA ILE A 52 5.21 -8.09 -3.57
C ILE A 52 3.78 -7.60 -3.52
N TYR A 53 2.86 -8.50 -3.21
CA TYR A 53 1.48 -8.17 -3.00
C TYR A 53 1.18 -8.21 -1.51
N ALA A 54 0.38 -7.25 -1.07
CA ALA A 54 -0.09 -7.18 0.30
C ALA A 54 -1.60 -6.89 0.31
N ARG A 55 -2.34 -7.60 1.15
CA ARG A 55 -3.77 -7.44 1.29
C ARG A 55 -4.17 -7.55 2.75
N ILE A 56 -4.99 -6.61 3.22
CA ILE A 56 -5.67 -6.70 4.50
C ILE A 56 -7.12 -7.10 4.22
N ALA A 57 -7.58 -8.14 4.91
CA ALA A 57 -8.96 -8.60 4.87
C ALA A 57 -9.56 -8.55 6.27
N CYS A 58 -10.82 -8.16 6.39
CA CYS A 58 -11.59 -8.27 7.63
C CYS A 58 -12.26 -9.65 7.68
N CYS A 59 -12.02 -10.39 8.75
CA CYS A 59 -12.57 -11.72 9.02
C CYS A 59 -13.67 -11.66 10.10
N SER A 60 -14.49 -10.61 10.08
CA SER A 60 -15.61 -10.42 11.01
C SER A 60 -16.92 -10.93 10.43
N THR A 61 -17.73 -11.63 11.24
CA THR A 61 -19.11 -12.00 10.91
C THR A 61 -20.08 -10.83 11.01
N LYS A 62 -19.70 -9.75 11.70
CA LYS A 62 -20.41 -8.48 11.70
C LYS A 62 -19.90 -7.66 10.52
N HIS A 63 -20.79 -7.25 9.61
CA HIS A 63 -20.48 -6.28 8.56
C HIS A 63 -20.01 -4.97 9.20
N THR A 64 -18.71 -4.83 9.37
CA THR A 64 -18.06 -3.54 9.63
C THR A 64 -17.70 -2.98 8.27
N SER A 65 -18.43 -1.95 7.85
CA SER A 65 -18.21 -1.25 6.58
C SER A 65 -16.85 -0.57 6.51
N ASP A 66 -16.24 -0.29 7.66
CA ASP A 66 -15.02 0.50 7.74
C ASP A 66 -13.84 -0.37 8.16
N ILE A 67 -12.95 -0.63 7.20
CA ILE A 67 -11.60 -1.11 7.50
C ILE A 67 -10.92 -0.03 8.34
N ASP A 68 -10.27 -0.45 9.42
CA ASP A 68 -9.47 0.46 10.25
C ASP A 68 -8.35 1.10 9.41
N PHE A 69 -8.50 2.39 9.13
CA PHE A 69 -7.54 3.17 8.34
C PHE A 69 -6.19 3.28 9.05
N HIS A 70 -6.17 3.42 10.37
CA HIS A 70 -4.92 3.49 11.13
C HIS A 70 -4.16 2.17 11.02
N LEU A 71 -4.87 1.04 11.06
CA LEU A 71 -4.27 -0.27 10.86
C LEU A 71 -3.63 -0.41 9.46
N CYS A 72 -4.32 0.03 8.41
CA CYS A 72 -3.77 0.00 7.05
C CYS A 72 -2.49 0.83 6.94
N GLN A 73 -2.46 2.01 7.57
CA GLN A 73 -1.29 2.88 7.59
C GLN A 73 -0.11 2.26 8.34
N GLU A 74 -0.35 1.69 9.52
CA GLU A 74 0.69 1.01 10.31
C GLU A 74 1.30 -0.16 9.55
N VAL A 75 0.46 -1.00 8.93
CA VAL A 75 0.92 -2.13 8.12
C VAL A 75 1.73 -1.62 6.93
N ARG A 76 1.25 -0.60 6.21
CA ARG A 76 1.97 0.01 5.08
C ARG A 76 3.35 0.49 5.49
N HIS A 77 3.42 1.25 6.58
CA HIS A 77 4.67 1.82 7.07
C HIS A 77 5.69 0.72 7.42
N LYS A 78 5.25 -0.32 8.12
CA LYS A 78 6.11 -1.45 8.48
C LYS A 78 6.55 -2.26 7.25
N LEU A 79 5.66 -2.49 6.28
CA LEU A 79 6.01 -3.12 4.99
C LEU A 79 7.10 -2.30 4.32
N TRP A 80 6.87 -1.01 4.16
CA TRP A 80 7.80 -0.11 3.50
C TRP A 80 9.18 -0.10 4.17
N GLN A 81 9.24 0.00 5.49
CA GLN A 81 10.49 -0.06 6.25
C GLN A 81 11.20 -1.41 6.05
N SER A 82 10.47 -2.52 6.11
CA SER A 82 11.05 -3.87 5.91
C SER A 82 11.63 -4.04 4.51
N LEU A 83 10.94 -3.50 3.50
CA LEU A 83 11.44 -3.48 2.13
C LEU A 83 12.70 -2.62 2.01
N GLN A 84 12.70 -1.43 2.61
CA GLN A 84 13.88 -0.56 2.65
C GLN A 84 15.06 -1.24 3.32
N ASP A 85 14.88 -1.93 4.44
CA ASP A 85 15.95 -2.66 5.13
C ASP A 85 16.53 -3.79 4.25
N CYS A 86 15.67 -4.48 3.49
CA CYS A 86 16.10 -5.56 2.58
C CYS A 86 17.07 -5.08 1.50
N VAL A 87 16.89 -3.86 0.97
CA VAL A 87 17.78 -3.24 -0.04
C VAL A 87 18.84 -2.29 0.55
N GLY A 88 18.56 -1.69 1.70
CA GLY A 88 19.36 -0.65 2.37
C GLY A 88 20.67 -1.15 2.93
N HIS A 89 20.81 -2.46 3.14
CA HIS A 89 22.10 -3.07 3.49
C HIS A 89 23.13 -3.09 2.35
N SER A 90 22.85 -2.56 1.15
CA SER A 90 23.75 -2.77 0.01
C SER A 90 24.13 -1.55 -0.85
N VAL A 91 23.58 -0.35 -0.68
CA VAL A 91 23.95 0.77 -1.58
C VAL A 91 23.80 2.13 -0.91
N GLU A 92 24.89 2.92 -0.88
CA GLU A 92 24.83 4.38 -0.72
C GLU A 92 23.94 4.97 -1.81
N LYS A 93 22.65 5.18 -1.52
CA LYS A 93 21.72 5.81 -2.45
C LYS A 93 21.44 7.25 -2.03
N PRO A 94 21.24 8.17 -3.00
CA PRO A 94 20.67 9.47 -2.71
C PRO A 94 19.33 9.28 -2.01
N ARG A 95 19.06 10.06 -0.95
CA ARG A 95 17.87 9.96 -0.08
C ARG A 95 16.52 10.01 -0.83
N THR A 96 16.53 10.40 -2.10
CA THR A 96 15.35 10.55 -2.97
C THR A 96 15.08 9.36 -3.90
N ALA A 97 16.02 8.42 -4.06
CA ALA A 97 15.86 7.29 -4.98
C ALA A 97 15.20 6.09 -4.28
N THR A 98 13.88 5.92 -4.44
CA THR A 98 13.18 4.73 -3.96
C THR A 98 13.52 3.51 -4.80
N ALA A 99 13.80 2.37 -4.17
CA ALA A 99 14.07 1.11 -4.87
C ALA A 99 12.79 0.37 -5.31
N PHE A 100 11.63 0.83 -4.83
CA PHE A 100 10.34 0.20 -5.06
C PHE A 100 9.34 1.24 -5.54
N ASP A 101 8.46 0.81 -6.45
CA ASP A 101 7.30 1.57 -6.89
C ASP A 101 6.03 0.99 -6.26
N MET A 102 5.25 1.86 -5.63
CA MET A 102 3.96 1.46 -5.05
C MET A 102 2.86 1.47 -6.10
N HIS A 103 2.08 0.39 -6.10
CA HIS A 103 0.94 0.21 -6.97
C HIS A 103 -0.27 -0.23 -6.14
N ILE A 104 -1.45 0.17 -6.60
CA ILE A 104 -2.73 -0.31 -6.08
C ILE A 104 -3.47 -1.08 -7.16
N GLN A 105 -4.29 -2.04 -6.76
CA GLN A 105 -5.17 -2.72 -7.70
C GLN A 105 -6.41 -1.87 -7.96
N CYS A 106 -6.78 -1.74 -9.23
CA CYS A 106 -8.04 -1.14 -9.65
C CYS A 106 -9.22 -1.82 -8.92
N PRO A 107 -10.13 -1.03 -8.29
CA PRO A 107 -11.25 -1.59 -7.53
C PRO A 107 -12.20 -2.49 -8.33
N SER A 108 -12.32 -2.26 -9.64
CA SER A 108 -13.19 -3.07 -10.52
C SER A 108 -12.56 -4.39 -10.96
N MET A 109 -11.29 -4.66 -10.61
CA MET A 109 -10.61 -5.89 -10.94
C MET A 109 -10.85 -6.97 -9.89
N LYS A 110 -10.89 -8.23 -10.32
CA LYS A 110 -10.92 -9.37 -9.40
C LYS A 110 -9.56 -9.49 -8.68
N ILE A 111 -9.63 -9.82 -7.40
CA ILE A 111 -8.53 -9.69 -6.42
C ILE A 111 -7.37 -10.71 -6.64
N TYR A 112 -7.39 -11.51 -7.72
CA TYR A 112 -6.37 -12.52 -8.02
C TYR A 112 -5.86 -12.47 -9.45
N GLU A 113 -6.21 -11.44 -10.22
CA GLU A 113 -5.63 -11.25 -11.54
C GLU A 113 -4.24 -10.61 -11.42
N HIS A 114 -3.22 -11.47 -11.28
CA HIS A 114 -1.82 -11.06 -11.16
C HIS A 114 -1.43 -10.08 -12.29
N ASN A 115 -0.85 -8.95 -11.89
CA ASN A 115 -0.33 -7.89 -12.77
C ASN A 115 -1.36 -7.19 -13.67
N LYS A 116 -2.65 -7.42 -13.45
CA LYS A 116 -3.71 -6.75 -14.20
C LYS A 116 -4.36 -5.66 -13.37
N GLY A 117 -4.57 -4.51 -14.01
CA GLY A 117 -5.18 -3.33 -13.39
C GLY A 117 -4.39 -2.79 -12.20
N MET A 118 -3.07 -2.97 -12.20
CA MET A 118 -2.20 -2.30 -11.22
C MET A 118 -1.98 -0.86 -11.68
N LEU A 119 -2.31 0.08 -10.81
CA LEU A 119 -2.21 1.52 -11.03
C LEU A 119 -1.09 2.07 -10.16
N ARG A 120 -0.16 2.82 -10.75
CA ARG A 120 1.00 3.35 -9.99
C ARG A 120 0.53 4.51 -9.12
N VAL A 121 0.80 4.44 -7.82
CA VAL A 121 0.35 5.45 -6.85
C VAL A 121 0.86 6.84 -7.21
N ALA A 122 2.11 6.94 -7.70
CA ALA A 122 2.70 8.21 -8.12
C ALA A 122 1.94 8.92 -9.26
N GLN A 123 1.12 8.22 -10.04
CA GLN A 123 0.33 8.85 -11.12
C GLN A 123 -0.89 9.60 -10.57
N PHE A 124 -1.48 9.12 -9.46
CA PHE A 124 -2.59 9.80 -8.78
C PHE A 124 -2.20 11.13 -8.12
N ASN A 125 -0.91 11.42 -7.96
CA ASN A 125 -0.49 12.74 -7.46
C ASN A 125 -0.58 13.84 -8.53
N TYR A 126 -0.72 13.46 -9.81
CA TYR A 126 -0.81 14.39 -10.93
C TYR A 126 -2.21 14.43 -11.56
N GLU A 127 -3.00 13.36 -11.40
CA GLU A 127 -4.31 13.20 -12.02
C GLU A 127 -5.38 12.90 -10.96
N SER A 128 -6.53 13.57 -11.05
CA SER A 128 -7.70 13.32 -10.19
C SER A 128 -8.35 11.95 -10.47
N GLU A 129 -8.19 11.47 -11.71
CA GLU A 129 -8.74 10.25 -12.24
C GLU A 129 -7.69 9.56 -13.11
N LEU A 130 -7.54 8.24 -12.94
CA LEU A 130 -6.57 7.45 -13.71
C LEU A 130 -7.27 6.34 -14.50
N ASP A 131 -7.03 6.29 -15.80
CA ASP A 131 -7.63 5.28 -16.68
C ASP A 131 -7.11 3.87 -16.41
N CYS A 132 -8.01 2.94 -16.09
CA CYS A 132 -7.67 1.53 -16.08
C CYS A 132 -7.52 0.99 -17.52
N LYS A 133 -6.29 0.72 -17.95
CA LYS A 133 -6.00 0.16 -19.28
C LYS A 133 -6.54 -1.27 -19.50
N VAL A 134 -6.83 -2.01 -18.43
CA VAL A 134 -7.26 -3.42 -18.49
C VAL A 134 -8.78 -3.53 -18.48
N CYS A 135 -9.42 -2.79 -17.61
CA CYS A 135 -10.84 -2.82 -17.37
C CYS A 135 -11.53 -1.79 -18.26
N LYS A 136 -11.56 -2.08 -19.58
CA LYS A 136 -12.26 -1.35 -20.66
C LYS A 136 -12.81 0.04 -20.24
N ARG A 137 -12.02 1.10 -20.48
CA ARG A 137 -12.36 2.55 -20.38
C ARG A 137 -13.23 2.94 -19.17
N HIS A 138 -12.78 2.63 -17.96
CA HIS A 138 -13.24 3.38 -16.79
C HIS A 138 -12.07 4.09 -16.13
N SER A 139 -12.34 5.27 -15.60
CA SER A 139 -11.43 6.01 -14.75
C SER A 139 -11.61 5.57 -13.30
N VAL A 140 -10.51 5.52 -12.57
CA VAL A 140 -10.50 5.29 -11.13
C VAL A 140 -10.24 6.64 -10.46
N GLU A 141 -11.18 7.10 -9.64
CA GLU A 141 -11.02 8.32 -8.86
C GLU A 141 -9.93 8.15 -7.79
N ARG A 142 -9.07 9.17 -7.65
CA ARG A 142 -7.98 9.21 -6.66
C ARG A 142 -8.45 8.92 -5.24
N ALA A 143 -9.55 9.55 -4.81
CA ALA A 143 -10.10 9.39 -3.48
C ALA A 143 -10.46 7.92 -3.19
N ASP A 144 -11.15 7.27 -4.13
CA ASP A 144 -11.54 5.87 -4.00
C ASP A 144 -10.36 4.91 -4.05
N ALA A 145 -9.37 5.19 -4.89
CA ALA A 145 -8.18 4.36 -5.06
C ALA A 145 -7.27 4.39 -3.80
N LEU A 146 -7.11 5.57 -3.20
CA LEU A 146 -6.13 5.82 -2.15
C LEU A 146 -6.69 5.73 -0.73
N LYS A 147 -8.02 5.79 -0.53
CA LYS A 147 -8.65 5.93 0.80
C LYS A 147 -8.18 4.95 1.86
N TYR A 148 -7.88 3.70 1.50
CA TYR A 148 -7.50 2.69 2.49
C TYR A 148 -6.02 2.74 2.88
N TRP A 149 -5.13 2.64 1.89
CA TRP A 149 -3.69 2.51 2.13
C TRP A 149 -2.97 3.87 2.22
N PHE A 150 -3.51 4.92 1.58
CA PHE A 150 -2.81 6.16 1.27
C PHE A 150 -3.59 7.41 1.73
N LYS A 151 -4.48 7.29 2.72
CA LYS A 151 -5.35 8.39 3.19
C LYS A 151 -4.62 9.71 3.48
N ASN A 152 -3.46 9.67 4.13
CA ASN A 152 -2.70 10.90 4.43
C ASN A 152 -2.22 11.64 3.16
N GLU A 153 -2.04 10.94 2.04
CA GLU A 153 -1.67 11.54 0.75
C GLU A 153 -2.87 12.22 0.10
N LEU A 154 -4.11 11.78 0.41
CA LEU A 154 -5.32 12.53 0.09
C LEU A 154 -5.37 13.81 0.93
N ASP A 155 -5.29 13.66 2.26
CA ASP A 155 -5.44 14.78 3.21
C ASP A 155 -4.35 15.87 3.08
N SER A 156 -3.18 15.55 2.52
CA SER A 156 -2.09 16.51 2.29
C SER A 156 -2.19 17.25 0.96
N ALA A 157 -2.77 16.64 -0.07
CA ALA A 157 -3.06 17.33 -1.33
C ALA A 157 -4.21 18.32 -1.16
N ASP A 158 -5.26 17.93 -0.43
CA ASP A 158 -6.43 18.79 -0.18
C ASP A 158 -6.07 20.05 0.64
N LYS A 159 -5.07 19.96 1.52
CA LYS A 159 -4.53 21.10 2.27
C LYS A 159 -3.73 22.07 1.40
N CYS A 160 -3.00 21.56 0.41
CA CYS A 160 -2.22 22.39 -0.51
C CYS A 160 -3.15 23.25 -1.38
N ASP A 161 -4.21 22.64 -1.91
CA ASP A 161 -5.21 23.35 -2.71
C ASP A 161 -6.00 24.38 -1.87
N SER A 162 -6.31 24.09 -0.60
CA SER A 162 -7.01 25.04 0.28
C SER A 162 -6.14 26.23 0.70
N ASP A 163 -4.84 26.01 0.92
CA ASP A 163 -3.90 27.07 1.33
C ASP A 163 -3.58 28.01 0.16
N ASP A 164 -3.53 27.49 -1.08
CA ASP A 164 -3.35 28.30 -2.29
C ASP A 164 -4.61 29.10 -2.65
N LEU A 165 -5.80 28.54 -2.42
CA LEU A 165 -7.08 29.27 -2.60
C LEU A 165 -7.25 30.40 -1.57
N ASN A 166 -6.83 30.19 -0.32
CA ASN A 166 -6.88 31.23 0.71
C ASN A 166 -5.88 32.38 0.43
N LYS A 167 -4.66 32.08 -0.03
CA LYS A 167 -3.70 33.12 -0.45
C LYS A 167 -4.21 33.96 -1.62
N GLN A 168 -4.84 33.34 -2.61
CA GLN A 168 -5.43 34.07 -3.74
C GLN A 168 -6.64 34.93 -3.35
N ALA A 169 -7.33 34.60 -2.25
CA ALA A 169 -8.41 35.42 -1.72
C ALA A 169 -7.89 36.61 -0.91
N GLU A 170 -6.79 36.44 -0.17
CA GLU A 170 -6.15 37.52 0.59
C GLU A 170 -5.48 38.55 -0.33
N ASP A 171 -4.85 38.12 -1.43
CA ASP A 171 -4.22 39.02 -2.41
C ASP A 171 -5.21 39.83 -3.27
N LYS A 172 -6.50 39.46 -3.27
CA LYS A 172 -7.57 40.21 -3.98
C LYS A 172 -8.24 41.28 -3.12
N HIS A 173 -7.86 41.38 -1.84
CA HIS A 173 -8.42 42.34 -0.88
C HIS A 173 -7.40 43.41 -0.41
N LEU A 174 -6.25 43.51 -1.10
CA LEU A 174 -5.26 44.59 -0.99
C LEU A 174 -5.19 45.38 -2.30
#